data_AF-A0A6V7VZW3-F1
#
_entry.id   AF-A0A6V7VZW3-F1
#
_cell.length_a   1.000
_cell.length_b   1.000
_cell.length_c   1.000
_cell.angle_alpha   90.00
_cell.angle_beta   90.00
_cell.angle_gamma   90.00
#
_symmetry.space_group_name_H-M   'P 1'
#
loop_
_entity.id
_entity.type
_entity.pdbx_description
1 polymer ?
#
loop_
_entity_poly.entity_id
_entity_poly.type
_entity_poly.pdbx_seq_one_letter_code
_entity_poly.pdbx_strand_id
1 'polypeptide(L)'
;MFSKRTGSPEKLNSQIESDLPPTFVTPKIKRTNSKIFAAFVPDSPERYAFHNFNELKSFLDSPVGKRKGTRFKRCQDENDFDSFYNEQLSASTCTEDNNSSSSSIEQDLPYKEIPARRLTDFRVAIEKGDHVKFDELLSESPRFLVNTSNDLPTIIQIGNRYNALHVACRASNLVAVQKILTFICDKTWLTNAYSTDTCVIERSANLLDAMLNTPDKLQNYTPLHYACKMANFEIVDALLNFRVCKREPINKFANFS
;
A
#
# COMPACT_ATOMS: atom_id res chain seq x y z
N MET A 1 -27.57 -76.68 2.92
CA MET A 1 -26.55 -77.74 3.05
C MET A 1 -25.28 -77.11 3.61
N PHE A 2 -24.99 -77.39 4.88
CA PHE A 2 -23.75 -77.05 5.56
C PHE A 2 -22.74 -78.19 5.40
N SER A 3 -21.48 -77.88 5.10
CA SER A 3 -20.30 -78.62 5.59
C SER A 3 -19.04 -77.82 5.27
N LYS A 4 -18.36 -77.26 6.28
CA LYS A 4 -17.33 -77.90 7.13
C LYS A 4 -16.07 -78.16 6.30
N ARG A 5 -14.89 -77.64 6.64
CA ARG A 5 -13.98 -78.05 7.74
C ARG A 5 -12.70 -77.20 7.56
N THR A 6 -11.76 -76.95 8.46
CA THR A 6 -11.40 -77.21 9.87
C THR A 6 -10.02 -76.52 9.97
N GLY A 7 -9.70 -75.76 10.99
CA GLY A 7 -9.09 -76.31 12.19
C GLY A 7 -8.10 -75.29 12.77
N SER A 8 -8.18 -75.11 14.07
CA SER A 8 -7.11 -74.61 14.95
C SER A 8 -6.55 -75.85 15.67
N PRO A 9 -5.28 -75.90 16.15
CA PRO A 9 -4.96 -75.25 17.42
C PRO A 9 -3.49 -74.77 17.61
N GLU A 10 -3.30 -73.85 18.58
CA GLU A 10 -2.22 -73.72 19.59
C GLU A 10 -0.73 -73.84 19.16
N LYS A 11 0.24 -73.00 19.60
CA LYS A 11 0.54 -72.61 20.99
C LYS A 11 1.73 -71.61 21.07
N LEU A 12 1.70 -70.80 22.14
CA LEU A 12 2.81 -70.39 23.02
C LEU A 12 3.77 -69.22 22.66
N ASN A 13 3.44 -68.05 23.23
CA ASN A 13 4.21 -67.27 24.22
C ASN A 13 5.69 -66.91 23.95
N SER A 14 5.98 -65.60 23.82
CA SER A 14 6.83 -64.83 24.76
C SER A 14 7.11 -63.42 24.22
N GLN A 15 6.91 -62.42 25.09
CA GLN A 15 7.45 -61.07 24.96
C GLN A 15 8.99 -61.12 25.03
N ILE A 16 9.68 -60.26 24.28
CA ILE A 16 10.71 -59.32 24.75
C ILE A 16 11.13 -58.41 23.57
N GLU A 17 11.31 -57.14 23.92
CA GLU A 17 11.65 -55.95 23.13
C GLU A 17 12.89 -56.09 22.22
N SER A 18 12.91 -55.36 21.10
CA SER A 18 13.79 -54.19 20.90
C SER A 18 13.77 -53.67 19.45
N ASP A 19 13.76 -52.35 19.34
CA ASP A 19 14.26 -51.53 18.23
C ASP A 19 13.42 -51.40 16.95
N LEU A 20 12.33 -50.64 17.07
CA LEU A 20 11.89 -49.73 15.99
C LEU A 20 12.32 -48.30 16.35
N PRO A 21 12.88 -47.53 15.40
CA PRO A 21 13.40 -46.19 15.66
C PRO A 21 12.26 -45.29 16.14
N PRO A 22 12.52 -44.38 17.11
CA PRO A 22 11.49 -43.51 17.63
C PRO A 22 10.96 -42.66 16.47
N THR A 23 9.65 -42.77 16.26
CA THR A 23 8.84 -41.79 15.55
C THR A 23 9.36 -40.40 15.92
N PHE A 24 9.79 -39.63 14.92
CA PHE A 24 10.09 -38.21 15.09
C PHE A 24 8.81 -37.52 15.57
N VAL A 25 8.65 -37.47 16.89
CA VAL A 25 7.79 -36.51 17.56
C VAL A 25 8.42 -35.18 17.19
N THR A 26 7.81 -34.49 16.22
CA THR A 26 8.14 -33.10 15.93
C THR A 26 8.13 -32.38 17.28
N PRO A 27 9.24 -31.73 17.68
CA PRO A 27 9.23 -30.98 18.92
C PRO A 27 8.07 -30.02 18.83
N LYS A 28 7.20 -29.99 19.86
CA LYS A 28 6.29 -28.87 20.03
C LYS A 28 7.18 -27.65 20.26
N ILE A 29 7.60 -27.02 19.16
CA ILE A 29 8.26 -25.72 19.16
C ILE A 29 7.26 -24.83 19.88
N LYS A 30 7.56 -24.50 21.14
CA LYS A 30 6.97 -23.34 21.77
C LYS A 30 7.31 -22.19 20.83
N ARG A 31 6.35 -21.77 20.00
CA ARG A 31 6.46 -20.54 19.23
C ARG A 31 6.53 -19.43 20.25
N THR A 32 7.74 -19.11 20.68
CA THR A 32 8.02 -17.88 21.40
C THR A 32 7.75 -16.79 20.38
N ASN A 33 6.60 -16.13 20.51
CA ASN A 33 6.19 -14.98 19.72
C ASN A 33 7.06 -13.77 20.13
N SER A 34 8.38 -13.94 20.07
CA SER A 34 9.37 -12.96 20.47
C SER A 34 9.40 -11.91 19.38
N LYS A 35 8.81 -10.75 19.67
CA LYS A 35 8.77 -9.61 18.77
C LYS A 35 10.20 -9.10 18.62
N ILE A 36 10.82 -9.30 17.46
CA ILE A 36 12.19 -8.86 17.18
C ILE A 36 12.13 -7.59 16.33
N PHE A 37 12.97 -6.61 16.64
CA PHE A 37 13.16 -5.39 15.86
C PHE A 37 14.57 -5.40 15.29
N ALA A 38 14.70 -5.31 13.97
CA ALA A 38 15.97 -5.23 13.27
C ALA A 38 16.31 -3.77 12.98
N ALA A 39 17.58 -3.38 13.09
CA ALA A 39 18.06 -2.08 12.63
C ALA A 39 19.31 -2.23 11.75
N PHE A 40 19.19 -1.94 10.46
CA PHE A 40 20.32 -1.89 9.53
C PHE A 40 20.97 -0.52 9.58
N VAL A 41 22.30 -0.48 9.68
CA VAL A 41 23.06 0.75 9.62
C VAL A 41 24.08 0.66 8.48
N PRO A 42 24.05 1.59 7.50
CA PRO A 42 25.02 1.64 6.42
C PRO A 42 26.45 1.74 6.95
N ASP A 43 27.39 1.12 6.22
CA ASP A 43 28.81 1.08 6.57
C ASP A 43 29.12 0.42 7.93
N SER A 44 28.19 -0.37 8.46
CA SER A 44 28.38 -1.22 9.63
C SER A 44 28.31 -2.70 9.23
N PRO A 45 29.30 -3.54 9.58
CA PRO A 45 29.17 -4.99 9.39
C PRO A 45 28.26 -5.64 10.45
N GLU A 46 27.88 -4.90 11.49
CA GLU A 46 27.09 -5.40 12.63
C GLU A 46 25.60 -5.53 12.30
N ARG A 47 24.99 -6.61 12.80
CA ARG A 47 23.53 -6.82 12.76
C ARG A 47 22.94 -6.50 14.13
N TYR A 48 22.12 -5.45 14.20
CA TYR A 48 21.41 -5.04 15.40
C TYR A 48 20.02 -5.66 15.46
N ALA A 49 19.75 -6.35 16.58
CA ALA A 49 18.47 -6.96 16.92
C ALA A 49 18.03 -6.53 18.33
N PHE A 50 16.76 -6.20 18.50
CA PHE A 50 16.18 -5.77 19.78
C PHE A 50 14.89 -6.53 20.07
N HIS A 51 14.64 -6.86 21.33
CA HIS A 51 13.45 -7.65 21.73
C HIS A 51 12.28 -6.77 22.17
N ASN A 52 12.49 -5.46 22.29
CA ASN A 52 11.44 -4.49 22.55
C ASN A 52 11.68 -3.17 21.82
N PHE A 53 10.61 -2.39 21.67
CA PHE A 53 10.65 -1.13 20.93
C PHE A 53 11.43 -0.03 21.67
N ASN A 54 11.50 -0.08 23.00
CA ASN A 54 12.20 0.93 23.79
C ASN A 54 13.72 0.83 23.61
N GLU A 55 14.26 -0.39 23.52
CA GLU A 55 15.66 -0.64 23.19
C GLU A 55 16.00 -0.16 21.76
N LEU A 56 15.15 -0.50 20.79
CA LEU A 56 15.29 0.02 19.42
C LEU A 56 15.27 1.55 19.40
N LYS A 57 14.36 2.18 20.14
CA LYS A 57 14.25 3.64 20.20
C LYS A 57 15.51 4.28 20.80
N SER A 58 15.99 3.76 21.92
CA SER A 58 17.26 4.20 22.53
C SER A 58 18.45 4.02 21.58
N PHE A 59 18.47 2.94 20.78
CA PHE A 59 19.49 2.74 19.76
C PHE A 59 19.38 3.75 18.61
N LEU A 60 18.18 4.03 18.10
CA LEU A 60 17.96 5.03 17.04
C LEU A 60 18.35 6.44 17.49
N ASP A 61 18.29 6.72 18.79
CA ASP A 61 18.73 7.99 19.37
C ASP A 61 20.26 8.08 19.59
N SER A 62 20.98 6.97 19.48
CA SER A 62 22.45 6.90 19.62
C SER A 62 23.19 7.46 18.39
N PRO A 63 24.49 7.80 18.51
CA PRO A 63 25.31 8.23 17.37
C PRO A 63 25.34 7.23 16.22
N VAL A 64 25.26 5.93 16.53
CA VAL A 64 25.29 4.85 15.54
C VAL A 64 23.95 4.74 14.81
N GLY A 65 22.83 4.82 15.54
CA GLY A 65 21.49 4.75 14.97
C GLY A 65 21.10 5.99 14.17
N LYS A 66 21.64 7.17 14.50
CA LYS A 66 21.43 8.42 13.76
C LYS A 66 22.18 8.54 12.43
N ARG A 67 23.02 7.54 12.08
CA ARG A 67 23.73 7.56 10.80
C ARG A 67 22.74 7.66 9.62
N LYS A 68 23.11 8.44 8.61
CA LYS A 68 22.28 8.63 7.42
C LYS A 68 22.11 7.29 6.73
N GLY A 69 20.86 6.91 6.47
CA GLY A 69 20.52 5.64 5.84
C GLY A 69 20.27 4.49 6.81
N THR A 70 20.31 4.69 8.13
CA THR A 70 19.80 3.70 9.09
C THR A 70 18.35 3.36 8.77
N ARG A 71 18.01 2.07 8.75
CA ARG A 71 16.66 1.54 8.51
C ARG A 71 16.31 0.57 9.62
N PHE A 72 15.03 0.48 10.00
CA PHE A 72 14.59 -0.53 10.96
C PHE A 72 13.28 -1.16 10.53
N LYS A 73 13.09 -2.42 10.92
CA LYS A 73 11.87 -3.20 10.62
C LYS A 73 11.50 -4.02 11.84
N ARG A 74 10.19 -4.14 12.08
CA ARG A 74 9.66 -5.12 13.03
C ARG A 74 9.56 -6.48 12.32
N CYS A 75 10.32 -7.46 12.80
CA CYS A 75 10.41 -8.78 12.21
C CYS A 75 9.49 -9.77 12.96
N GLN A 76 8.94 -10.73 12.22
CA GLN A 76 8.07 -11.76 12.80
C GLN A 76 8.88 -12.94 13.38
N ASP A 77 10.02 -13.26 12.77
CA ASP A 77 10.93 -14.33 13.15
C ASP A 77 12.36 -14.04 12.68
N GLU A 78 13.29 -14.95 12.98
CA GLU A 78 14.71 -14.84 12.60
C GLU A 78 14.92 -14.91 11.08
N ASN A 79 14.06 -15.60 10.34
CA ASN A 79 14.16 -15.64 8.87
C ASN A 79 13.79 -14.28 8.25
N ASP A 80 12.76 -13.62 8.78
CA ASP A 80 12.36 -12.25 8.39
C ASP A 80 13.44 -11.22 8.76
N PHE A 81 14.15 -11.44 9.86
CA PHE A 81 15.33 -10.67 10.25
C PHE A 81 16.45 -10.80 9.21
N ASP A 82 16.82 -12.03 8.83
CA ASP A 82 17.87 -12.27 7.85
C ASP A 82 17.50 -11.76 6.45
N SER A 83 16.23 -11.93 6.05
CA SER A 83 15.70 -11.37 4.79
C SER A 83 15.87 -9.85 4.76
N PHE A 84 15.51 -9.16 5.84
CA PHE A 84 15.66 -7.72 5.94
C PHE A 84 17.12 -7.28 5.73
N TYR A 85 18.11 -7.93 6.35
CA TYR A 85 19.51 -7.56 6.15
C TYR A 85 20.01 -7.85 4.74
N ASN A 86 19.65 -9.00 4.17
CA ASN A 86 20.05 -9.37 2.81
C ASN A 86 19.43 -8.45 1.76
N GLU A 87 18.19 -8.00 1.98
CA GLU A 87 17.52 -6.97 1.17
C GLU A 87 18.27 -5.62 1.24
N GLN A 88 18.70 -5.19 2.44
CA GLN A 88 19.47 -3.94 2.56
C GLN A 88 20.89 -4.04 1.96
N LEU A 89 21.52 -5.22 2.02
CA LEU A 89 22.86 -5.45 1.47
C LEU A 89 22.84 -5.56 -0.07
N SER A 90 21.83 -6.23 -0.63
CA SER A 90 21.61 -6.32 -2.08
C SER A 90 21.24 -4.98 -2.70
N ALA A 91 20.50 -4.13 -1.96
CA ALA A 91 20.27 -2.74 -2.36
C ALA A 91 21.56 -1.89 -2.40
N SER A 92 22.66 -2.34 -1.79
CA SER A 92 23.94 -1.61 -1.75
C SER A 92 24.94 -2.05 -2.82
N THR A 93 24.71 -3.13 -3.56
CA THR A 93 25.69 -3.72 -4.51
C THR A 93 25.34 -3.54 -6.00
N CYS A 94 24.28 -2.78 -6.32
CA CYS A 94 23.84 -2.52 -7.68
C CYS A 94 23.76 -1.01 -7.96
N THR A 95 24.90 -0.31 -8.06
CA THR A 95 24.96 1.05 -8.63
C THR A 95 26.34 1.34 -9.25
N GLU A 96 26.55 0.95 -10.50
CA GLU A 96 26.82 1.99 -11.50
C GLU A 96 25.46 2.22 -12.19
N ASP A 97 24.94 3.43 -12.00
CA ASP A 97 23.75 4.00 -12.63
C ASP A 97 22.45 3.19 -12.56
N ASN A 98 21.90 3.03 -11.36
CA ASN A 98 20.44 2.92 -11.12
C ASN A 98 20.13 2.94 -9.63
N ASN A 99 20.02 4.14 -9.06
CA ASN A 99 19.81 4.32 -7.63
C ASN A 99 18.31 4.37 -7.28
N SER A 100 17.70 3.19 -7.08
CA SER A 100 16.50 3.06 -6.25
C SER A 100 16.94 3.00 -4.79
N SER A 101 17.08 4.18 -4.18
CA SER A 101 17.21 4.35 -2.75
C SER A 101 16.02 5.16 -2.24
N SER A 102 15.13 4.47 -1.53
CA SER A 102 14.20 5.02 -0.56
C SER A 102 14.97 5.65 0.60
N SER A 103 15.55 6.80 0.34
CA SER A 103 15.69 7.91 1.26
C SER A 103 15.05 9.08 0.56
N SER A 104 14.19 9.81 1.26
CA SER A 104 13.85 11.19 0.92
C SER A 104 15.15 12.00 0.92
N ILE A 105 15.94 11.87 -0.14
CA ILE A 105 16.45 13.04 -0.83
C ILE A 105 15.15 13.67 -1.29
N GLU A 106 14.65 14.62 -0.51
CA GLU A 106 13.78 15.64 -1.05
C GLU A 106 14.65 16.32 -2.11
N GLN A 107 14.76 15.70 -3.30
CA GLN A 107 15.06 16.44 -4.51
C GLN A 107 14.07 17.58 -4.44
N ASP A 108 14.55 18.83 -4.43
CA ASP A 108 13.75 20.05 -4.27
C ASP A 108 12.43 19.92 -5.04
N LEU A 109 11.42 19.35 -4.38
CA LEU A 109 10.14 19.12 -5.01
C LEU A 109 9.51 20.50 -5.00
N PRO A 110 8.96 20.98 -6.12
CA PRO A 110 8.46 22.35 -6.23
C PRO A 110 7.41 22.70 -5.16
N TYR A 111 6.81 21.69 -4.52
CA TYR A 111 5.76 21.84 -3.52
C TYR A 111 6.00 21.04 -2.25
N LYS A 112 5.91 21.73 -1.11
CA LYS A 112 5.94 21.14 0.25
C LYS A 112 4.73 20.24 0.50
N GLU A 113 4.84 19.36 1.49
CA GLU A 113 3.76 18.45 1.87
C GLU A 113 2.56 19.23 2.43
N ILE A 114 1.35 18.80 2.05
CA ILE A 114 0.12 19.47 2.44
C ILE A 114 -0.34 18.95 3.80
N PRO A 115 -0.49 19.83 4.81
CA PRO A 115 -1.01 19.42 6.12
C PRO A 115 -2.42 18.82 6.02
N ALA A 116 -2.74 17.83 6.85
CA ALA A 116 -4.03 17.14 6.86
C ALA A 116 -5.24 18.09 7.00
N ARG A 117 -5.09 19.19 7.76
CA ARG A 117 -6.11 20.23 7.89
C ARG A 117 -6.46 20.85 6.52
N ARG A 118 -5.45 21.13 5.71
CA ARG A 118 -5.61 21.75 4.40
C ARG A 118 -6.26 20.78 3.40
N LEU A 119 -5.89 19.49 3.45
CA LEU A 119 -6.59 18.44 2.69
C LEU A 119 -8.08 18.35 3.08
N THR A 120 -8.38 18.60 4.36
CA THR A 120 -9.77 18.68 4.83
C THR A 120 -10.48 19.89 4.24
N ASP A 121 -9.84 21.06 4.17
CA ASP A 121 -10.41 22.25 3.54
C ASP A 121 -10.72 22.00 2.05
N PHE A 122 -9.79 21.34 1.33
CA PHE A 122 -9.99 20.94 -0.07
C PHE A 122 -11.17 19.97 -0.25
N ARG A 123 -11.27 18.95 0.62
CA ARG A 123 -12.41 18.04 0.65
C ARG A 123 -13.73 18.79 0.86
N VAL A 124 -13.77 19.70 1.84
CA VAL A 124 -14.97 20.48 2.16
C VAL A 124 -15.36 21.40 1.00
N ALA A 125 -14.39 22.00 0.31
CA ALA A 125 -14.67 22.80 -0.89
C ALA A 125 -15.35 21.97 -1.99
N ILE A 126 -14.86 20.75 -2.25
CA ILE A 126 -15.48 19.81 -3.20
C ILE A 126 -16.91 19.43 -2.74
N GLU A 127 -17.09 19.08 -1.47
CA GLU A 127 -18.38 18.65 -0.92
C GLU A 127 -19.44 19.76 -0.98
N LYS A 128 -19.03 21.03 -0.78
CA LYS A 128 -19.94 22.18 -0.79
C LYS A 128 -20.16 22.78 -2.18
N GLY A 129 -19.43 22.36 -3.20
CA GLY A 129 -19.47 23.01 -4.51
C GLY A 129 -18.77 24.37 -4.55
N ASP A 130 -17.84 24.64 -3.63
CA ASP A 130 -17.06 25.87 -3.62
C ASP A 130 -15.92 25.78 -4.64
N HIS A 131 -16.26 26.08 -5.90
CA HIS A 131 -15.32 26.00 -7.02
C HIS A 131 -14.22 27.06 -6.94
N VAL A 132 -14.48 28.19 -6.29
CA VAL A 132 -13.51 29.27 -6.11
C VAL A 132 -12.42 28.79 -5.15
N LYS A 133 -12.82 28.23 -3.99
CA LYS A 133 -11.86 27.69 -3.04
C LYS A 133 -11.12 26.48 -3.58
N PHE A 134 -11.79 25.65 -4.38
CA PHE A 134 -11.15 24.53 -5.08
C PHE A 134 -10.00 25.01 -5.99
N ASP A 135 -10.25 26.02 -6.83
CA ASP A 135 -9.24 26.56 -7.75
C ASP A 135 -8.11 27.27 -6.98
N GLU A 136 -8.45 28.04 -5.95
CA GLU A 136 -7.48 28.70 -5.06
C GLU A 136 -6.50 27.68 -4.48
N LEU A 137 -7.00 26.60 -3.87
CA LEU A 137 -6.17 25.57 -3.26
C LEU A 137 -5.26 24.86 -4.28
N LEU A 138 -5.78 24.53 -5.48
CA LEU A 138 -4.95 23.90 -6.52
C LEU A 138 -3.90 24.84 -7.10
N SER A 139 -4.20 26.14 -7.18
CA SER A 139 -3.22 27.15 -7.61
C SER A 139 -2.09 27.31 -6.60
N GLU A 140 -2.37 27.13 -5.30
CA GLU A 140 -1.35 27.12 -4.25
C GLU A 140 -0.47 25.87 -4.31
N SER A 141 -1.07 24.70 -4.59
CA SER A 141 -0.30 23.47 -4.77
C SER A 141 -1.05 22.39 -5.57
N PRO A 142 -0.44 21.79 -6.59
CA PRO A 142 -1.01 20.64 -7.29
C PRO A 142 -1.07 19.40 -6.37
N ARG A 143 -0.37 19.40 -5.23
CA ARG A 143 -0.33 18.29 -4.28
C ARG A 143 -1.67 18.00 -3.61
N PHE A 144 -2.66 18.88 -3.74
CA PHE A 144 -4.03 18.60 -3.31
C PHE A 144 -4.67 17.48 -4.13
N LEU A 145 -4.25 17.32 -5.39
CA LEU A 145 -4.79 16.34 -6.32
C LEU A 145 -3.81 15.19 -6.61
N VAL A 146 -2.53 15.50 -6.81
CA VAL A 146 -1.50 14.51 -7.21
C VAL A 146 -0.38 14.43 -6.19
N ASN A 147 0.00 13.23 -5.78
CA ASN A 147 1.18 13.05 -4.98
C ASN A 147 2.40 12.92 -5.89
N THR A 148 3.14 14.02 -6.00
CA THR A 148 4.30 14.13 -6.90
C THR A 148 5.47 13.23 -6.52
N SER A 149 5.48 12.65 -5.32
CA SER A 149 6.54 11.75 -4.87
C SER A 149 6.35 10.30 -5.31
N ASN A 150 5.12 9.88 -5.63
CA ASN A 150 4.82 8.47 -5.93
C ASN A 150 3.86 8.26 -7.11
N ASP A 151 3.56 9.31 -7.88
CA ASP A 151 2.70 9.25 -9.07
C ASP A 151 1.31 8.65 -8.78
N LEU A 152 0.80 8.88 -7.57
CA LEU A 152 -0.54 8.45 -7.16
C LEU A 152 -1.46 9.64 -6.85
N PRO A 153 -2.78 9.45 -6.92
CA PRO A 153 -3.73 10.42 -6.40
C PRO A 153 -3.49 10.76 -4.93
N THR A 154 -3.63 12.04 -4.58
CA THR A 154 -3.62 12.45 -3.18
C THR A 154 -4.85 11.90 -2.47
N ILE A 155 -4.61 11.26 -1.31
CA ILE A 155 -5.67 10.78 -0.43
C ILE A 155 -6.12 11.94 0.46
N ILE A 156 -7.29 12.50 0.16
CA ILE A 156 -7.84 13.65 0.87
C ILE A 156 -8.66 13.26 2.11
N GLN A 157 -9.09 11.99 2.21
CA GLN A 157 -9.75 11.43 3.39
C GLN A 157 -9.13 10.08 3.78
N ILE A 158 -8.27 10.10 4.80
CA ILE A 158 -7.43 8.95 5.20
C ILE A 158 -8.26 7.71 5.60
N GLY A 159 -9.34 7.90 6.36
CA GLY A 159 -10.15 6.79 6.89
C GLY A 159 -10.69 5.87 5.80
N ASN A 160 -11.34 6.46 4.78
CA ASN A 160 -11.91 5.71 3.65
C ASN A 160 -10.94 5.59 2.48
N ARG A 161 -9.77 6.24 2.57
CA ARG A 161 -8.80 6.41 1.48
C ARG A 161 -9.41 7.02 0.21
N TYR A 162 -10.21 8.07 0.37
CA TYR A 162 -10.75 8.77 -0.79
C TYR A 162 -9.69 9.63 -1.46
N ASN A 163 -9.58 9.48 -2.78
CA ASN A 163 -9.06 10.52 -3.66
C ASN A 163 -10.13 11.61 -3.89
N ALA A 164 -9.77 12.68 -4.59
CA ALA A 164 -10.69 13.78 -4.89
C ALA A 164 -11.92 13.36 -5.70
N LEU A 165 -11.78 12.38 -6.61
CA LEU A 165 -12.86 11.94 -7.49
C LEU A 165 -13.95 11.16 -6.73
N HIS A 166 -13.56 10.35 -5.74
CA HIS A 166 -14.52 9.70 -4.83
C HIS A 166 -15.40 10.73 -4.12
N VAL A 167 -14.78 11.80 -3.59
CA VAL A 167 -15.49 12.86 -2.87
C VAL A 167 -16.41 13.62 -3.82
N ALA A 168 -15.93 13.99 -5.00
CA ALA A 168 -16.72 14.71 -5.99
C ALA A 168 -17.94 13.90 -6.47
N CYS A 169 -17.76 12.60 -6.76
CA CYS A 169 -18.87 11.72 -7.17
C CYS A 169 -19.86 11.50 -6.02
N ARG A 170 -19.38 11.30 -4.80
CA ARG A 170 -20.23 11.15 -3.61
C ARG A 170 -21.02 12.42 -3.29
N ALA A 171 -20.48 13.59 -3.59
CA ALA A 171 -21.15 14.87 -3.41
C ALA A 171 -22.04 15.27 -4.61
N SER A 172 -22.14 14.44 -5.65
CA SER A 172 -22.83 14.76 -6.90
C SER A 172 -22.37 16.06 -7.56
N ASN A 173 -21.09 16.41 -7.39
CA ASN A 173 -20.51 17.65 -7.88
C ASN A 173 -19.88 17.45 -9.27
N LEU A 174 -20.68 17.62 -10.32
CA LEU A 174 -20.24 17.46 -11.71
C LEU A 174 -19.08 18.39 -12.09
N VAL A 175 -19.15 19.66 -11.66
CA VAL A 175 -18.12 20.66 -11.99
C VAL A 175 -16.77 20.24 -11.41
N ALA A 176 -16.74 19.76 -10.16
CA ALA A 176 -15.50 19.25 -9.56
C ALA A 176 -15.00 18.00 -10.29
N VAL A 177 -15.88 17.06 -10.66
CA VAL A 177 -15.51 15.88 -11.46
C VAL A 177 -14.84 16.29 -12.77
N GLN A 178 -15.45 17.20 -13.52
CA GLN A 178 -14.91 17.68 -14.80
C GLN A 178 -13.57 18.40 -14.63
N LYS A 179 -13.46 19.30 -13.64
CA LYS A 179 -12.20 20.00 -13.34
C LYS A 179 -11.09 19.03 -12.98
N ILE A 180 -11.35 18.08 -12.08
CA ILE A 180 -10.38 17.06 -11.67
C ILE A 180 -9.88 16.28 -12.89
N LEU A 181 -10.78 15.77 -13.73
CA LEU A 181 -10.42 15.00 -14.91
C LEU A 181 -9.65 15.85 -15.94
N THR A 182 -10.03 17.12 -16.08
CA THR A 182 -9.33 18.07 -16.96
C THR A 182 -7.89 18.28 -16.51
N PHE A 183 -7.65 18.57 -15.22
CA PHE A 183 -6.30 18.77 -14.68
C PHE A 183 -5.40 17.54 -14.85
N ILE A 184 -5.92 16.34 -14.59
CA ILE A 184 -5.14 15.10 -14.74
C ILE A 184 -4.81 14.80 -16.21
N CYS A 185 -5.65 15.23 -17.16
CA CYS A 185 -5.39 15.07 -18.59
C CYS A 185 -4.56 16.21 -19.19
N ASP A 186 -4.39 17.32 -18.46
CA ASP A 186 -3.60 18.46 -18.91
C ASP A 186 -2.11 18.23 -18.69
N LYS A 187 -1.41 17.95 -19.80
CA LYS A 187 0.04 17.72 -19.81
C LYS A 187 0.82 18.95 -19.35
N THR A 188 0.34 20.16 -19.65
CA THR A 188 1.02 21.40 -19.25
C THR A 188 0.90 21.59 -17.74
N TRP A 189 -0.28 21.32 -17.18
CA TRP A 189 -0.51 21.34 -15.75
C TRP A 189 0.36 20.30 -15.02
N LEU A 190 0.41 19.06 -15.52
CA LEU A 190 1.26 18.02 -14.93
C LEU A 190 2.76 18.34 -15.07
N THR A 191 3.21 18.87 -16.21
CA THR A 191 4.61 19.27 -16.39
C THR A 191 5.01 20.31 -15.33
N ASN A 192 4.13 21.28 -15.08
CA ASN A 192 4.32 22.28 -14.03
C ASN A 192 4.27 21.67 -12.62
N ALA A 193 3.35 20.71 -12.39
CA ALA A 193 3.19 20.09 -11.08
C ALA A 193 4.41 19.28 -10.64
N TYR A 194 5.06 18.61 -11.59
CA TYR A 194 6.24 17.79 -11.36
C TYR A 194 7.56 18.52 -11.62
N SER A 195 7.52 19.74 -12.17
CA SER A 195 8.69 20.46 -12.69
C SER A 195 9.52 19.64 -13.69
N THR A 196 8.88 18.73 -14.43
CA THR A 196 9.52 17.91 -15.46
C THR A 196 8.50 17.49 -16.52
N ASP A 197 8.95 17.44 -17.77
CA ASP A 197 8.17 16.96 -18.92
C ASP A 197 8.36 15.45 -19.17
N THR A 198 9.35 14.84 -18.53
CA THR A 198 9.66 13.42 -18.68
C THR A 198 8.49 12.54 -18.27
N CYS A 199 8.11 11.60 -19.15
CA CYS A 199 7.04 10.64 -18.93
C CYS A 199 5.66 11.25 -18.54
N VAL A 200 5.40 12.53 -18.84
CA VAL A 200 4.15 13.20 -18.43
C VAL A 200 2.89 12.52 -18.99
N ILE A 201 2.99 11.95 -20.20
CA ILE A 201 1.89 11.20 -20.83
C ILE A 201 1.59 9.92 -20.05
N GLU A 202 2.63 9.18 -19.69
CA GLU A 202 2.49 7.95 -18.91
C GLU A 202 2.00 8.24 -17.49
N ARG A 203 2.52 9.30 -16.84
CA ARG A 203 2.01 9.77 -15.54
C ARG A 203 0.55 10.15 -15.61
N SER A 204 0.14 10.90 -16.62
CA SER A 204 -1.27 11.28 -16.83
C SER A 204 -2.15 10.03 -16.94
N ALA A 205 -1.74 9.05 -17.76
CA ALA A 205 -2.48 7.81 -17.93
C ALA A 205 -2.58 6.99 -16.62
N ASN A 206 -1.47 6.86 -15.88
CA ASN A 206 -1.41 6.12 -14.62
C ASN A 206 -2.23 6.81 -13.52
N LEU A 207 -2.13 8.15 -13.40
CA LEU A 207 -2.93 8.94 -12.47
C LEU A 207 -4.41 8.85 -12.80
N LEU A 208 -4.78 8.92 -14.08
CA LEU A 208 -6.16 8.82 -14.52
C LEU A 208 -6.76 7.44 -14.20
N ASP A 209 -6.02 6.36 -14.49
CA ASP A 209 -6.42 5.00 -14.11
C ASP A 209 -6.59 4.88 -12.59
N ALA A 210 -5.60 5.33 -11.81
CA ALA A 210 -5.64 5.29 -10.37
C ALA A 210 -6.80 6.13 -9.79
N MET A 211 -7.10 7.29 -10.38
CA MET A 211 -8.22 8.14 -9.98
C MET A 211 -9.57 7.45 -10.19
N LEU A 212 -9.76 6.83 -11.35
CA LEU A 212 -11.02 6.23 -11.79
C LEU A 212 -11.29 4.84 -11.22
N ASN A 213 -10.23 4.05 -10.99
CA ASN A 213 -10.35 2.61 -10.76
C ASN A 213 -9.88 2.14 -9.40
N THR A 214 -9.20 2.99 -8.61
CA THR A 214 -8.84 2.63 -7.23
C THR A 214 -10.10 2.64 -6.37
N PRO A 215 -10.46 1.53 -5.72
CA PRO A 215 -11.60 1.49 -4.83
C PRO A 215 -11.27 2.11 -3.46
N ASP A 216 -12.31 2.56 -2.76
CA ASP A 216 -12.21 2.97 -1.37
C ASP A 216 -11.86 1.78 -0.44
N LYS A 217 -11.36 2.11 0.75
CA LYS A 217 -10.93 1.08 1.72
C LYS A 217 -12.10 0.31 2.33
N LEU A 218 -13.27 0.93 2.50
CA LEU A 218 -14.32 0.37 3.36
C LEU A 218 -15.32 -0.48 2.59
N GLN A 219 -15.81 -0.01 1.45
CA GLN A 219 -16.86 -0.64 0.66
C GLN A 219 -16.34 -1.27 -0.64
N ASN A 220 -15.07 -1.05 -0.94
CA ASN A 220 -14.46 -1.34 -2.23
C ASN A 220 -15.17 -0.59 -3.37
N TYR A 221 -15.66 0.63 -3.09
CA TYR A 221 -16.36 1.47 -4.07
C TYR A 221 -15.36 2.33 -4.82
N THR A 222 -15.37 2.21 -6.15
CA THR A 222 -14.72 3.16 -7.06
C THR A 222 -15.56 4.45 -7.18
N PRO A 223 -15.03 5.53 -7.78
CA PRO A 223 -15.82 6.71 -8.08
C PRO A 223 -17.07 6.41 -8.92
N LEU A 224 -17.00 5.45 -9.86
CA LEU A 224 -18.15 5.03 -10.65
C LEU A 224 -19.27 4.44 -9.77
N HIS A 225 -18.93 3.61 -8.76
CA HIS A 225 -19.92 3.12 -7.80
C HIS A 225 -20.63 4.26 -7.07
N TYR A 226 -19.89 5.31 -6.66
CA TYR A 226 -20.51 6.47 -6.04
C TYR A 226 -21.41 7.23 -7.00
N ALA A 227 -20.97 7.46 -8.25
CA ALA A 227 -21.76 8.13 -9.26
C ALA A 227 -23.09 7.40 -9.54
N CYS A 228 -23.03 6.07 -9.73
CA CYS A 228 -24.22 5.22 -9.89
C CYS A 228 -25.12 5.27 -8.65
N LYS A 229 -24.54 5.13 -7.45
CA LYS A 229 -25.30 5.16 -6.19
C LYS A 229 -26.00 6.49 -5.95
N MET A 230 -25.43 7.61 -6.41
CA MET A 230 -26.05 8.93 -6.32
C MET A 230 -27.03 9.21 -7.47
N ALA A 231 -27.23 8.26 -8.39
CA ALA A 231 -28.10 8.38 -9.56
C ALA A 231 -27.81 9.63 -10.43
N ASN A 232 -26.53 10.03 -10.52
CA ASN A 232 -26.11 11.17 -11.33
C ASN A 232 -25.56 10.70 -12.68
N PHE A 233 -26.43 10.67 -13.69
CA PHE A 233 -26.11 10.20 -15.04
C PHE A 233 -25.03 11.04 -15.73
N GLU A 234 -24.99 12.35 -15.49
CA GLU A 234 -23.99 13.24 -16.11
C GLU A 234 -22.58 12.93 -15.59
N ILE A 235 -22.45 12.61 -14.30
CA ILE A 235 -21.18 12.17 -13.73
C ILE A 235 -20.82 10.77 -14.27
N VAL A 236 -21.78 9.85 -14.33
CA VAL A 236 -21.53 8.51 -14.90
C VAL A 236 -21.02 8.62 -16.33
N ASP A 237 -21.66 9.42 -17.18
CA ASP A 237 -21.24 9.65 -18.56
C ASP A 237 -19.84 10.30 -18.61
N ALA A 238 -19.59 11.32 -17.80
CA ALA A 238 -18.28 11.97 -17.71
C ALA A 238 -17.15 10.98 -17.35
N LEU A 239 -17.40 10.03 -16.43
CA LEU A 239 -16.42 8.99 -16.08
C LEU A 239 -16.25 7.97 -17.22
N LEU A 240 -17.35 7.49 -17.81
CA LEU A 240 -17.35 6.46 -18.84
C LEU A 240 -16.84 6.92 -20.20
N ASN A 241 -16.76 8.23 -20.43
CA ASN A 241 -16.09 8.82 -21.58
C ASN A 241 -14.58 8.53 -21.60
N PHE A 242 -13.98 8.17 -20.46
CA PHE A 242 -12.60 7.71 -20.40
C PHE A 242 -12.52 6.19 -20.58
N ARG A 243 -11.85 5.74 -21.65
CA ARG A 243 -11.70 4.31 -21.97
C ARG A 243 -11.05 3.48 -20.86
N VAL A 244 -10.21 4.11 -20.04
CA VAL A 244 -9.55 3.47 -18.90
C VAL A 244 -10.52 3.23 -17.74
N CYS A 245 -11.67 3.90 -17.67
CA CYS A 245 -12.67 3.68 -16.62
C CYS A 245 -13.27 2.28 -16.75
N LYS A 246 -13.14 1.46 -15.69
CA LYS A 246 -13.74 0.13 -15.64
C LYS A 246 -15.25 0.27 -15.48
N ARG A 247 -15.99 -0.29 -16.43
CA ARG A 247 -17.47 -0.24 -16.48
C ARG A 247 -18.15 -1.14 -15.45
N GLU A 248 -17.51 -2.24 -15.11
CA GLU A 248 -18.04 -3.26 -14.21
C GLU A 248 -17.09 -3.48 -13.02
N PRO A 249 -16.83 -2.44 -12.20
CA PRO A 249 -15.99 -2.61 -11.03
C PRO A 249 -16.75 -3.41 -9.97
N ILE A 250 -16.04 -4.27 -9.24
CA ILE A 250 -16.65 -5.16 -8.24
C ILE A 250 -16.54 -4.51 -6.85
N ASN A 251 -17.65 -4.41 -6.12
CA ASN A 251 -17.62 -3.97 -4.71
C ASN A 251 -17.37 -5.14 -3.73
N LYS A 252 -17.31 -4.83 -2.43
CA LYS A 252 -17.07 -5.82 -1.36
C LYS A 252 -18.11 -6.95 -1.32
N PHE A 253 -19.31 -6.72 -1.85
CA PHE A 253 -20.41 -7.69 -1.88
C PHE A 253 -20.46 -8.50 -3.18
N ALA A 254 -19.47 -8.35 -4.07
CA ALA A 254 -19.42 -8.98 -5.39
C ALA A 254 -20.61 -8.61 -6.31
N ASN A 255 -21.27 -7.47 -6.06
CA ASN A 255 -22.42 -7.02 -6.84
C ASN A 255 -22.03 -5.90 -7.82
N PHE A 256 -22.63 -5.91 -9.00
CA PHE A 256 -22.66 -4.77 -9.91
C PHE A 256 -23.67 -3.76 -9.37
N SER A 257 -23.26 -2.50 -9.18
CA SER A 257 -24.14 -1.41 -8.74
C SER A 257 -24.65 -0.60 -9.91
#